data_AF-A0A843UN01-F1
#
_entry.id   AF-A0A843UN01-F1
#
_cell.length_a   1.000
_cell.length_b   1.000
_cell.length_c   1.000
_cell.angle_alpha   90.00
_cell.angle_beta   90.00
_cell.angle_gamma   90.00
#
_symmetry.space_group_name_H-M   'P 1'
#
loop_
_entity.id
_entity.type
_entity.pdbx_description
1 polymer ?
#
loop_
_entity_poly.entity_id
_entity_poly.type
_entity_poly.pdbx_seq_one_letter_code
_entity_poly.pdbx_strand_id
1 'polypeptide(L)'
;MNLYNKLKRQSERVLPIGDKLVLRGLRFHGFHGVHPEENKLGQKFVVDVDAWLDLHKAGQTDNLVDTISEQMGERVLPIGDKLVLRGLRFHGFHGVHPEENKLGQKFVVDVDAWLDLRIAGQTDNLVDTISYTEIYRLVKEIVEGPPQNLLESVAHRIASSALSKYPQVSAVRVEVKKPNVAVHSTIDYLGVEILRYQSHEE
;
A
#
# COMPACT_ATOMS: atom_id res chain seq x y z
N MET A 1 5.91 20.68 -7.62
CA MET A 1 6.46 19.41 -7.10
C MET A 1 7.28 18.77 -8.21
N ASN A 2 8.60 18.53 -8.05
CA ASN A 2 9.45 18.03 -9.15
C ASN A 2 8.97 16.63 -9.60
N LEU A 3 8.91 16.40 -10.92
CA LEU A 3 8.52 15.14 -11.59
C LEU A 3 9.14 13.90 -10.95
N TYR A 4 10.41 14.02 -10.56
CA TYR A 4 11.12 12.97 -9.83
C TYR A 4 10.34 12.50 -8.60
N ASN A 5 9.77 13.42 -7.82
CA ASN A 5 8.96 13.09 -6.64
C ASN A 5 7.57 12.56 -6.99
N LYS A 6 7.05 12.81 -8.20
CA LYS A 6 5.77 12.27 -8.67
C LYS A 6 5.95 10.84 -9.19
N LEU A 7 6.99 10.58 -9.98
CA LEU A 7 7.32 9.26 -10.54
C LEU A 7 7.96 8.31 -9.52
N LYS A 8 8.82 8.82 -8.62
CA LYS A 8 9.40 8.03 -7.51
C LYS A 8 8.33 7.50 -6.55
N ARG A 9 7.18 8.17 -6.44
CA ARG A 9 6.05 7.70 -5.64
C ARG A 9 5.27 6.56 -6.30
N GLN A 10 5.46 6.30 -7.59
CA GLN A 10 4.59 5.43 -8.38
C GLN A 10 5.32 4.26 -9.08
N SER A 11 6.65 4.15 -9.03
CA SER A 11 7.37 3.01 -9.61
C SER A 11 8.81 2.86 -9.07
N GLU A 12 9.17 1.65 -8.63
CA GLU A 12 10.54 1.28 -8.24
C GLU A 12 11.46 0.94 -9.43
N ARG A 13 10.96 1.01 -10.68
CA ARG A 13 11.77 0.79 -11.90
C ARG A 13 12.35 2.07 -12.48
N VAL A 14 12.28 3.17 -11.74
CA VAL A 14 12.82 4.49 -12.09
C VAL A 14 14.20 4.63 -11.45
N LEU A 15 15.26 4.37 -12.24
CA LEU A 15 16.63 4.61 -11.79
C LEU A 15 17.09 6.00 -12.25
N PRO A 16 17.50 6.91 -11.36
CA PRO A 16 18.14 8.15 -11.76
C PRO A 16 19.54 7.86 -12.31
N ILE A 17 19.84 8.34 -13.52
CA ILE A 17 21.20 8.37 -14.08
C ILE A 17 21.46 9.80 -14.58
N GLY A 18 22.11 10.62 -13.76
CA GLY A 18 22.26 12.05 -14.03
C GLY A 18 20.90 12.74 -14.15
N ASP A 19 20.68 13.47 -15.24
CA ASP A 19 19.44 14.22 -15.51
C ASP A 19 18.36 13.36 -16.20
N LYS A 20 18.56 12.03 -16.30
CA LYS A 20 17.69 11.10 -17.04
C LYS A 20 16.98 10.12 -16.12
N LEU A 21 15.73 9.81 -16.47
CA LEU A 21 14.96 8.73 -15.85
C LEU A 21 14.97 7.51 -16.76
N VAL A 22 15.44 6.38 -16.23
CA VAL A 22 15.50 5.12 -16.97
C VAL A 22 14.36 4.20 -16.53
N LEU A 23 13.50 3.86 -17.49
CA LEU A 23 12.37 2.96 -17.29
C LEU A 23 12.67 1.59 -17.92
N ARG A 24 12.50 0.51 -17.15
CA ARG A 24 12.72 -0.87 -17.62
C ARG A 24 11.41 -1.61 -17.87
N GLY A 25 11.29 -2.20 -19.07
CA GLY A 25 10.22 -3.17 -19.41
C GLY A 25 8.88 -2.57 -19.82
N LEU A 26 8.81 -1.28 -20.13
CA LEU A 26 7.64 -0.62 -20.73
C LEU A 26 7.74 -0.58 -22.25
N ARG A 27 6.64 -0.44 -22.98
CA ARG A 27 6.64 -0.15 -24.43
C ARG A 27 5.89 1.16 -24.67
N PHE A 28 6.58 2.20 -25.14
CA PHE A 28 5.98 3.50 -25.44
C PHE A 28 5.73 3.65 -26.94
N HIS A 29 4.57 4.17 -27.33
CA HIS A 29 4.29 4.65 -28.69
C HIS A 29 3.77 6.09 -28.60
N GLY A 30 4.38 7.02 -29.34
CA GLY A 30 3.82 8.36 -29.58
C GLY A 30 4.19 9.48 -28.60
N PHE A 31 5.06 9.26 -27.61
CA PHE A 31 5.53 10.34 -26.72
C PHE A 31 6.81 10.99 -27.23
N HIS A 32 6.76 12.30 -27.54
CA HIS A 32 7.96 13.09 -27.88
C HIS A 32 8.82 13.27 -26.62
N GLY A 33 10.09 12.85 -26.66
CA GLY A 33 11.04 12.93 -25.52
C GLY A 33 11.35 11.59 -24.83
N VAL A 34 10.75 10.48 -25.29
CA VAL A 34 11.12 9.13 -24.85
C VAL A 34 11.91 8.45 -25.96
N HIS A 35 13.17 8.16 -25.70
CA HIS A 35 14.05 7.53 -26.69
C HIS A 35 14.33 6.07 -26.29
N PRO A 36 14.14 5.11 -27.21
CA PRO A 36 14.57 3.74 -26.99
C PRO A 36 16.10 3.69 -27.00
N GLU A 37 16.72 3.20 -25.93
CA GLU A 37 18.13 2.85 -25.89
C GLU A 37 18.28 1.34 -25.65
N GLU A 38 19.11 0.69 -26.47
CA GLU A 38 19.49 -0.71 -26.25
C GLU A 38 20.76 -0.77 -25.42
N ASN A 39 20.71 -1.47 -24.29
CA ASN A 39 21.90 -1.84 -23.53
C ASN A 39 21.93 -3.35 -23.25
N LYS A 40 23.09 -3.87 -22.82
CA LYS A 40 23.37 -5.31 -22.65
C LYS A 40 22.38 -6.10 -21.75
N LEU A 41 21.41 -5.45 -21.11
CA LEU A 41 20.38 -6.05 -20.26
C LEU A 41 18.94 -6.01 -20.85
N GLY A 42 18.77 -5.64 -22.12
CA GLY A 42 17.46 -5.54 -22.78
C GLY A 42 16.93 -4.11 -22.86
N GLN A 43 15.85 -3.95 -23.63
CA GLN A 43 15.30 -2.66 -24.08
C GLN A 43 14.97 -1.73 -22.91
N LYS A 44 15.49 -0.50 -22.94
CA LYS A 44 15.20 0.56 -21.97
C LYS A 44 14.63 1.77 -22.67
N PHE A 45 13.77 2.48 -21.96
CA PHE A 45 13.24 3.76 -22.41
C PHE A 45 13.82 4.84 -21.52
N VAL A 46 14.46 5.82 -22.15
CA VAL A 46 15.07 6.98 -21.50
C VAL A 46 14.13 8.16 -21.69
N VAL A 47 13.68 8.73 -20.58
CA VAL A 47 12.86 9.94 -20.59
C VAL A 47 13.74 11.12 -20.25
N ASP A 48 13.78 12.10 -21.16
CA ASP A 48 14.39 13.41 -20.90
C ASP A 48 13.47 14.22 -19.99
N VAL A 49 13.97 14.56 -18.80
CA VAL A 49 13.19 15.21 -17.74
C VAL A 49 12.86 16.66 -18.08
N ASP A 50 13.76 17.35 -18.79
CA ASP A 50 13.58 18.75 -19.15
C ASP A 50 12.57 18.90 -20.30
N ALA A 51 12.66 18.02 -21.31
CA ALA A 51 11.65 17.96 -22.37
C ALA A 51 10.24 17.63 -21.83
N TRP A 52 10.16 16.77 -20.81
CA TRP A 52 8.90 16.45 -20.12
C TRP A 52 8.35 17.64 -19.32
N LEU A 53 9.22 18.35 -18.60
CA LEU A 53 8.81 19.53 -17.82
C LEU A 53 8.23 20.62 -18.72
N ASP A 54 8.74 20.75 -19.93
CA ASP A 54 8.22 21.70 -20.92
C ASP A 54 6.86 21.28 -21.50
N LEU A 55 6.64 19.97 -21.73
CA LEU A 55 5.34 19.43 -22.13
C LEU A 55 4.28 19.50 -21.00
N HIS A 56 4.70 19.32 -19.75
CA HIS A 56 3.82 19.44 -18.58
C HIS A 56 3.39 20.89 -18.33
N LYS A 57 4.32 21.85 -18.43
CA LYS A 57 4.00 23.29 -18.40
C LYS A 57 3.07 23.70 -19.54
N ALA A 58 3.15 23.00 -20.68
CA ALA A 58 2.25 23.19 -21.82
C ALA A 58 0.88 22.49 -21.67
N GLY A 59 0.62 21.78 -20.56
CA GLY A 59 -0.68 21.16 -20.26
C GLY A 59 -0.98 19.88 -21.06
N GLN A 60 0.04 19.17 -21.56
CA GLN A 60 -0.14 18.06 -22.51
C GLN A 60 0.13 16.64 -21.93
N THR A 61 0.33 16.47 -20.62
CA THR A 61 0.89 15.22 -20.05
C THR A 61 -0.01 14.42 -19.11
N ASP A 62 -1.28 14.80 -18.90
CA ASP A 62 -2.09 14.24 -17.80
C ASP A 62 -2.46 12.76 -17.93
N ASN A 63 -2.21 12.11 -19.07
CA ASN A 63 -2.56 10.69 -19.29
C ASN A 63 -1.43 9.68 -19.04
N LEU A 64 -0.18 10.09 -18.82
CA LEU A 64 0.96 9.14 -18.87
C LEU A 64 1.11 8.29 -17.60
N VAL A 65 0.86 8.86 -16.42
CA VAL A 65 0.98 8.16 -15.12
C VAL A 65 -0.07 7.06 -14.98
N ASP A 66 -1.30 7.36 -15.41
CA ASP A 66 -2.40 6.39 -15.41
C ASP A 66 -2.15 5.30 -16.46
N THR A 67 -1.62 5.68 -17.63
CA THR A 67 -1.16 4.73 -18.66
C THR A 67 -0.05 3.80 -18.14
N ILE A 68 0.92 4.31 -17.37
CA ILE A 68 2.00 3.48 -16.79
C ILE A 68 1.44 2.53 -15.73
N SER A 69 0.49 2.99 -14.92
CA SER A 69 -0.15 2.20 -13.86
C SER A 69 -1.06 1.10 -14.44
N GLU A 70 -1.83 1.40 -15.49
CA GLU A 70 -2.65 0.42 -16.23
C GLU A 70 -1.79 -0.61 -16.97
N GLN A 71 -0.65 -0.20 -17.54
CA GLN A 71 0.24 -1.11 -18.27
C GLN A 71 1.12 -1.98 -17.36
N MET A 72 1.31 -1.60 -16.08
CA MET A 72 2.23 -2.27 -15.17
C MET A 72 1.65 -3.47 -14.42
N GLY A 73 0.32 -3.64 -14.33
CA GLY A 73 -0.34 -4.87 -13.83
C GLY A 73 0.00 -5.36 -12.40
N GLU A 74 0.96 -4.74 -11.72
CA GLU A 74 1.48 -5.10 -10.40
C GLU A 74 1.05 -4.04 -9.38
N ARG A 75 0.46 -4.48 -8.26
CA ARG A 75 0.09 -3.62 -7.13
C ARG A 75 1.35 -2.92 -6.61
N VAL A 76 1.48 -1.61 -6.86
CA VAL A 76 2.57 -0.80 -6.29
C VAL A 76 2.28 -0.57 -4.80
N LEU A 77 2.99 -1.27 -3.92
CA LEU A 77 2.92 -1.04 -2.48
C LEU A 77 3.45 0.37 -2.13
N PRO A 78 2.97 1.01 -1.04
CA PRO A 78 3.45 2.33 -0.65
C PRO A 78 4.93 2.28 -0.26
N ILE A 79 5.68 3.29 -0.68
CA ILE A 79 7.10 3.45 -0.39
C ILE A 79 7.26 4.41 0.80
N GLY A 80 8.12 4.06 1.77
CA GLY A 80 8.41 4.90 2.94
C GLY A 80 8.54 4.10 4.24
N ASP A 81 8.79 4.80 5.34
CA ASP A 81 8.85 4.23 6.68
C ASP A 81 7.47 3.70 7.09
N LYS A 82 7.44 2.66 7.93
CA LYS A 82 6.20 2.08 8.42
C LYS A 82 6.36 1.43 9.80
N LEU A 83 5.26 1.44 10.55
CA LEU A 83 5.09 0.55 11.69
C LEU A 83 4.59 -0.81 11.19
N VAL A 84 5.17 -1.88 11.74
CA VAL A 84 4.93 -3.26 11.31
C VAL A 84 4.39 -4.08 12.47
N LEU A 85 3.17 -4.58 12.33
CA LEU A 85 2.55 -5.52 13.26
C LEU A 85 2.31 -6.84 12.53
N ARG A 86 2.74 -7.94 13.12
CA ARG A 86 2.68 -9.28 12.52
C ARG A 86 2.13 -10.31 13.48
N GLY A 87 1.32 -11.22 12.95
CA GLY A 87 0.82 -12.38 13.65
C GLY A 87 -0.12 -12.05 14.80
N LEU A 88 -0.84 -10.93 14.75
CA LEU A 88 -1.75 -10.55 15.83
C LEU A 88 -2.89 -11.55 15.91
N ARG A 89 -3.04 -12.24 17.03
CA ARG A 89 -3.99 -13.35 17.19
C ARG A 89 -5.12 -12.94 18.12
N PHE A 90 -6.35 -13.01 17.62
CA PHE A 90 -7.55 -12.67 18.38
C PHE A 90 -8.63 -13.72 18.18
N HIS A 91 -9.56 -13.82 19.12
CA HIS A 91 -10.75 -14.64 19.00
C HIS A 91 -11.94 -13.76 18.59
N GLY A 92 -12.52 -14.04 17.44
CA GLY A 92 -13.64 -13.28 16.89
C GLY A 92 -14.79 -14.18 16.49
N PHE A 93 -15.93 -13.57 16.20
CA PHE A 93 -17.16 -14.25 15.83
C PHE A 93 -17.59 -13.85 14.41
N HIS A 94 -16.62 -13.75 13.49
CA HIS A 94 -16.89 -13.34 12.10
C HIS A 94 -17.08 -14.56 11.20
N GLY A 95 -18.04 -14.47 10.29
CA GLY A 95 -18.36 -15.55 9.36
C GLY A 95 -19.77 -15.42 8.79
N VAL A 96 -19.96 -16.03 7.62
CA VAL A 96 -21.28 -16.09 6.96
C VAL A 96 -22.13 -17.19 7.59
N HIS A 97 -21.49 -18.27 8.06
CA HIS A 97 -22.21 -19.41 8.59
C HIS A 97 -22.62 -19.16 10.05
N PRO A 98 -23.87 -19.45 10.45
CA PRO A 98 -24.35 -19.23 11.81
C PRO A 98 -23.49 -19.89 12.90
N GLU A 99 -22.90 -21.04 12.59
CA GLU A 99 -22.01 -21.76 13.50
C GLU A 99 -20.75 -20.96 13.83
N GLU A 100 -20.20 -20.22 12.86
CA GLU A 100 -19.00 -19.38 13.04
C GLU A 100 -19.27 -18.21 13.97
N ASN A 101 -20.46 -17.60 13.85
CA ASN A 101 -20.86 -16.48 14.70
C ASN A 101 -21.23 -16.94 16.11
N LYS A 102 -21.52 -18.23 16.31
CA LYS A 102 -21.86 -18.81 17.62
C LYS A 102 -20.64 -19.34 18.37
N LEU A 103 -19.78 -20.10 17.69
CA LEU A 103 -18.60 -20.72 18.30
C LEU A 103 -17.40 -19.77 18.33
N GLY A 104 -17.30 -18.89 17.32
CA GLY A 104 -16.13 -18.07 17.08
C GLY A 104 -14.93 -18.89 16.64
N GLN A 105 -13.87 -18.18 16.26
CA GLN A 105 -12.59 -18.79 15.88
C GLN A 105 -11.44 -17.79 16.01
N LYS A 106 -10.21 -18.29 15.86
CA LYS A 106 -9.02 -17.45 15.82
C LYS A 106 -8.90 -16.74 14.47
N PHE A 107 -8.57 -15.46 14.50
CA PHE A 107 -8.12 -14.68 13.36
C PHE A 107 -6.67 -14.26 13.58
N VAL A 108 -5.89 -14.20 12.50
CA VAL A 108 -4.53 -13.66 12.52
C VAL A 108 -4.51 -12.41 11.65
N VAL A 109 -4.02 -11.29 12.20
CA VAL A 109 -3.99 -10.00 11.50
C VAL A 109 -2.57 -9.49 11.40
N ASP A 110 -2.18 -9.06 10.20
CA ASP A 110 -0.97 -8.29 9.94
C ASP A 110 -1.36 -6.86 9.54
N VAL A 111 -0.64 -5.87 10.09
CA VAL A 111 -0.86 -4.46 9.77
C VAL A 111 0.46 -3.80 9.42
N ASP A 112 0.47 -3.06 8.31
CA ASP A 112 1.49 -2.06 8.02
C ASP A 112 0.84 -0.68 8.00
N ALA A 113 1.38 0.27 8.76
CA ALA A 113 0.94 1.66 8.78
C ALA A 113 2.10 2.56 8.34
N TRP A 114 1.95 3.23 7.20
CA TRP A 114 2.99 4.10 6.63
C TRP A 114 2.88 5.52 7.15
N LEU A 115 3.98 6.02 7.71
CA LEU A 115 4.12 7.34 8.33
C LEU A 115 5.60 7.73 8.35
N ASP A 116 5.91 9.02 8.49
CA ASP A 116 7.29 9.47 8.64
C ASP A 116 7.83 9.14 10.05
N LEU A 117 8.89 8.34 10.12
CA LEU A 117 9.52 7.95 11.39
C LEU A 117 10.82 8.71 11.68
N ARG A 118 11.23 9.64 10.81
CA ARG A 118 12.53 10.32 10.94
C ARG A 118 12.62 11.20 12.18
N ILE A 119 11.55 11.94 12.50
CA ILE A 119 11.54 12.82 13.69
C ILE A 119 11.69 11.97 14.95
N ALA A 120 10.83 10.97 15.15
CA ALA A 120 10.92 10.07 16.30
C ALA A 120 12.28 9.34 16.38
N GLY A 121 12.87 8.96 15.24
CA GLY A 121 14.20 8.37 15.20
C GLY A 121 15.34 9.33 15.59
N GLN A 122 15.14 10.64 15.46
CA GLN A 122 16.10 11.67 15.88
C GLN A 122 15.90 12.10 17.32
N THR A 123 14.65 12.19 17.77
CA THR A 123 14.29 12.75 19.09
C THR A 123 14.19 11.69 20.17
N ASP A 124 14.02 10.42 19.80
CA ASP A 124 13.74 9.29 20.71
C ASP A 124 12.52 9.56 21.62
N ASN A 125 11.52 10.29 21.11
CA ASN A 125 10.34 10.67 21.87
C ASN A 125 9.06 10.08 21.27
N LEU A 126 8.25 9.41 22.11
CA LEU A 126 7.03 8.74 21.69
C LEU A 126 5.97 9.73 21.15
N VAL A 127 6.01 11.00 21.56
CA VAL A 127 5.07 12.03 21.07
C VAL A 127 5.24 12.33 19.58
N ASP A 128 6.41 12.03 19.01
CA ASP A 128 6.74 12.28 17.61
C ASP A 128 6.34 11.11 16.69
N THR A 129 5.64 10.10 17.22
CA THR A 129 5.17 8.92 16.46
C THR A 129 3.85 8.39 17.00
N ILE A 130 3.37 7.30 16.40
CA ILE A 130 2.25 6.50 16.93
C ILE A 130 2.82 5.31 17.68
N SER A 131 2.27 5.04 18.87
CA SER A 131 2.56 3.79 19.53
C SER A 131 1.92 2.63 18.78
N TYR A 132 2.72 1.65 18.34
CA TYR A 132 2.22 0.39 17.80
C TYR A 132 1.26 -0.33 18.76
N THR A 133 1.35 -0.07 20.07
CA THR A 133 0.42 -0.62 21.07
C THR A 133 -1.01 -0.09 20.89
N GLU A 134 -1.17 1.13 20.38
CA GLU A 134 -2.49 1.67 20.08
C GLU A 134 -3.08 1.08 18.81
N ILE A 135 -2.27 0.87 17.76
CA ILE A 135 -2.69 0.14 16.55
C ILE A 135 -3.11 -1.28 16.94
N TYR A 136 -2.34 -1.96 17.80
CA TYR A 136 -2.71 -3.27 18.33
C TYR A 136 -4.08 -3.25 19.04
N ARG A 137 -4.32 -2.28 19.93
CA ARG A 137 -5.60 -2.17 20.65
C ARG A 137 -6.77 -1.92 19.70
N LEU A 138 -6.57 -1.06 18.70
CA LEU A 138 -7.57 -0.78 17.66
C LEU A 138 -7.92 -2.05 16.88
N VAL A 139 -6.91 -2.82 16.45
CA VAL A 139 -7.15 -4.09 15.76
C VAL A 139 -7.90 -5.08 16.66
N LYS A 140 -7.45 -5.20 17.92
CA LYS A 140 -8.07 -6.09 18.91
C LYS A 140 -9.56 -5.76 19.09
N GLU A 141 -9.88 -4.49 19.30
CA GLU A 141 -11.26 -4.01 19.51
C GLU A 141 -12.16 -4.37 18.32
N ILE A 142 -11.65 -4.25 17.10
CA ILE A 142 -12.43 -4.54 15.89
C ILE A 142 -12.63 -6.05 15.70
N VAL A 143 -11.60 -6.86 15.94
CA VAL A 143 -11.67 -8.32 15.73
C VAL A 143 -12.42 -9.05 16.85
N GLU A 144 -12.31 -8.59 18.09
CA GLU A 144 -13.08 -9.14 19.24
C GLU A 144 -14.47 -8.49 19.37
N GLY A 145 -14.76 -7.49 18.55
CA GLY A 145 -16.00 -6.72 18.56
C GLY A 145 -17.17 -7.42 17.84
N PRO A 146 -18.20 -6.65 17.43
CA PRO A 146 -19.41 -7.20 16.82
C PRO A 146 -19.11 -8.07 15.58
N PRO A 147 -19.78 -9.23 15.44
CA PRO A 147 -19.69 -10.11 14.28
C PRO A 147 -19.80 -9.36 12.95
N GLN A 148 -19.02 -9.82 11.97
CA GLN A 148 -19.07 -9.38 10.58
C GLN A 148 -19.18 -10.63 9.72
N ASN A 149 -19.93 -10.54 8.63
CA ASN A 149 -20.07 -11.71 7.75
C ASN A 149 -18.79 -11.97 6.93
N LEU A 150 -18.06 -10.91 6.59
CA LEU A 150 -16.95 -10.94 5.64
C LEU A 150 -15.64 -10.47 6.27
N LEU A 151 -14.52 -11.11 5.87
CA LEU A 151 -13.18 -10.68 6.28
C LEU A 151 -12.85 -9.29 5.72
N GLU A 152 -13.36 -8.98 4.53
CA GLU A 152 -13.25 -7.70 3.86
C GLU A 152 -13.80 -6.57 4.72
N SER A 153 -14.93 -6.82 5.42
CA SER A 153 -15.53 -5.83 6.33
C SER A 153 -14.64 -5.61 7.55
N VAL A 154 -14.09 -6.68 8.12
CA VAL A 154 -13.15 -6.60 9.26
C VAL A 154 -11.90 -5.83 8.85
N ALA A 155 -11.26 -6.20 7.74
CA ALA A 155 -10.08 -5.55 7.22
C ALA A 155 -10.35 -4.06 6.92
N HIS A 156 -11.49 -3.76 6.27
CA HIS A 156 -11.89 -2.39 5.95
C HIS A 156 -12.07 -1.55 7.20
N ARG A 157 -12.75 -2.07 8.23
CA ARG A 157 -12.94 -1.38 9.51
C ARG A 157 -11.60 -1.09 10.19
N ILE A 158 -10.67 -2.04 10.21
CA ILE A 158 -9.33 -1.81 10.75
C ILE A 158 -8.63 -0.67 9.99
N ALA A 159 -8.61 -0.73 8.66
CA ALA A 159 -7.95 0.27 7.84
C ALA A 159 -8.58 1.66 8.00
N SER A 160 -9.91 1.76 7.93
CA SER A 160 -10.61 3.03 8.04
C SER A 160 -10.49 3.64 9.44
N SER A 161 -10.64 2.84 10.51
CA SER A 161 -10.44 3.32 11.87
C SER A 161 -9.01 3.79 12.11
N ALA A 162 -8.00 3.10 11.59
CA ALA A 162 -6.61 3.52 11.69
C ALA A 162 -6.37 4.86 10.96
N LEU A 163 -6.84 4.98 9.71
CA LEU A 163 -6.68 6.21 8.92
C LEU A 163 -7.43 7.40 9.53
N SER A 164 -8.67 7.20 10.00
CA SER A 164 -9.46 8.27 10.62
C SER A 164 -8.91 8.71 11.98
N LYS A 165 -8.39 7.78 12.79
CA LYS A 165 -7.84 8.09 14.12
C LYS A 165 -6.46 8.74 14.03
N TYR A 166 -5.69 8.42 13.00
CA TYR A 166 -4.29 8.82 12.88
C TYR A 166 -4.01 9.55 11.55
N PRO A 167 -4.22 10.88 11.49
CA PRO A 167 -4.01 11.67 10.27
C PRO A 167 -2.60 11.59 9.68
N GLN A 168 -1.58 11.36 10.53
CA GLN A 168 -0.18 11.19 10.10
C GLN A 168 0.09 9.87 9.35
N VAL A 169 -0.83 8.91 9.39
CA VAL A 169 -0.73 7.67 8.63
C VAL A 169 -1.23 7.93 7.22
N SER A 170 -0.34 7.79 6.24
CA SER A 170 -0.61 8.05 4.82
C SER A 170 -1.25 6.86 4.11
N ALA A 171 -0.94 5.63 4.56
CA ALA A 171 -1.52 4.40 4.03
C ALA A 171 -1.53 3.31 5.10
N VAL A 172 -2.47 2.38 4.99
CA VAL A 172 -2.57 1.19 5.83
C VAL A 172 -2.83 -0.05 4.98
N ARG A 173 -2.01 -1.08 5.18
CA ARG A 173 -2.23 -2.42 4.66
C ARG A 173 -2.71 -3.31 5.79
N VAL A 174 -3.82 -3.99 5.58
CA VAL A 174 -4.38 -4.95 6.54
C VAL A 174 -4.53 -6.29 5.86
N GLU A 175 -3.91 -7.32 6.42
CA GLU A 175 -4.12 -8.71 6.02
C GLU A 175 -4.86 -9.42 7.16
N VAL A 176 -6.03 -9.98 6.88
CA VAL A 176 -6.83 -10.77 7.82
C VAL A 176 -6.85 -12.21 7.36
N LYS A 177 -6.34 -13.10 8.21
CA LYS A 177 -6.16 -14.52 7.96
C LYS A 177 -7.08 -15.33 8.86
N LYS A 178 -7.68 -16.35 8.26
CA LYS A 178 -8.55 -17.33 8.88
C LYS A 178 -7.87 -18.69 8.76
N PRO A 179 -7.14 -19.14 9.79
CA PRO A 179 -6.40 -20.41 9.75
C PRO A 179 -7.31 -21.64 9.83
N ASN A 180 -8.48 -21.52 10.46
CA ASN A 180 -9.37 -22.65 10.73
C ASN A 180 -10.60 -22.63 9.83
N VAL A 181 -10.39 -22.72 8.50
CA VAL A 181 -11.50 -22.83 7.54
C VAL A 181 -11.91 -24.28 7.37
N ALA A 182 -13.21 -24.54 7.28
CA ALA A 182 -13.76 -25.85 6.95
C ALA A 182 -13.54 -26.20 5.45
N VAL A 183 -12.28 -26.43 5.05
CA VAL A 183 -11.90 -26.91 3.71
C VAL A 183 -11.28 -28.31 3.81
N HIS A 184 -11.53 -29.16 2.80
CA HIS A 184 -11.06 -30.55 2.76
C HIS A 184 -9.59 -30.69 2.30
N SER A 185 -8.70 -29.83 2.77
CA SER A 185 -7.26 -29.85 2.44
C SER A 185 -6.43 -29.16 3.51
N THR A 186 -5.17 -29.55 3.67
CA THR A 186 -4.22 -28.83 4.53
C THR A 186 -3.88 -27.47 3.91
N ILE A 187 -4.15 -26.41 4.65
CA ILE A 187 -3.81 -25.02 4.30
C ILE A 187 -3.23 -24.31 5.51
N ASP A 188 -2.42 -23.28 5.29
CA ASP A 188 -1.97 -22.41 6.39
C ASP A 188 -3.10 -21.47 6.83
N TYR A 189 -3.74 -20.81 5.85
CA TYR A 189 -4.91 -19.95 6.06
C TYR A 189 -5.59 -19.61 4.73
N LEU A 190 -6.85 -19.19 4.80
CA LEU A 190 -7.45 -18.31 3.79
C LEU A 190 -7.55 -16.90 4.34
N GLY A 191 -7.55 -15.88 3.49
CA GLY A 191 -7.57 -14.51 3.99
C GLY A 191 -7.79 -13.46 2.92
N VAL A 192 -7.86 -12.22 3.38
CA VAL A 192 -7.95 -11.03 2.53
C VAL A 192 -6.82 -10.08 2.89
N GLU A 193 -6.27 -9.41 1.88
CA GLU A 193 -5.34 -8.30 2.07
C GLU A 193 -5.90 -7.07 1.36
N ILE A 194 -5.97 -5.95 2.07
CA ILE A 194 -6.35 -4.67 1.51
C ILE A 194 -5.27 -3.62 1.77
N LEU A 195 -5.18 -2.66 0.86
CA LEU A 195 -4.41 -1.44 1.02
C LEU A 195 -5.36 -0.24 0.89
N ARG A 196 -5.27 0.71 1.81
CA ARG A 196 -6.05 1.96 1.81
C ARG A 196 -5.12 3.14 2.06
N TYR A 197 -5.48 4.27 1.48
CA TYR A 197 -4.74 5.53 1.59
C TYR A 197 -5.59 6.53 2.35
N GLN A 198 -4.92 7.48 3.02
CA GLN A 198 -5.61 8.64 3.57
C GLN A 198 -6.27 9.42 2.45
N SER A 199 -7.57 9.65 2.54
CA SER A 199 -8.27 10.59 1.65
C SER A 199 -7.97 12.00 2.13
N HIS A 200 -7.19 12.75 1.37
CA HIS A 200 -7.13 14.20 1.53
C HIS A 200 -8.42 14.76 0.93
N GLU A 201 -9.39 15.12 1.78
CA GLU A 201 -10.40 16.10 1.37
C GLU A 201 -9.67 17.47 1.28
N GLU A 202 -9.64 18.04 0.07
CA GLU A 202 -9.21 19.41 -0.22
C GLU A 202 -10.24 20.44 0.25
#